data_AF-A0A1I0DPB0-F1
#
_entry.id   AF-A0A1I0DPB0-F1
#
_cell.length_a   1.000
_cell.length_b   1.000
_cell.length_c   1.000
_cell.angle_alpha   90.00
_cell.angle_beta   90.00
_cell.angle_gamma   90.00
#
_symmetry.space_group_name_H-M   'P 1'
#
loop_
_entity.id
_entity.type
_entity.pdbx_description
1 polymer ?
#
loop_
_entity_poly.entity_id
_entity_poly.type
_entity_poly.pdbx_seq_one_letter_code
_entity_poly.pdbx_strand_id
1 'polypeptide(L)'
;MKMTLHDHHLPLNTGSLFRLLIVLAFVLSFAYPLNSYSSDVCKTDSSPANPLAATNSGLGGTGIELTQSGIGGTGIDGSGIGGTGIEISDYDDTDEKMISEGGVIGGTGIIGVITGFASICVNDIEIHYNKNTPVTMDGLTSSVSKLATGQMVVVRAEGSNDKTKAQLIAIYHAVVGPVGHIDPTTREIRVLNQTIQLQAHHKLEKLNEKWVRVSGLRLASGKIIATHIQPIQPMKRSIINGRITQINPGEIIIEGTRVQFNPESWPHGLSKGMEISVDGTWDGTSIHAQTVHVEPTRQILGDVQQIVMEGYVQAFTDHSLEMNNQSLQLSPSAQITGTDEKKLELNRRVQINGQLTPEHNIIVDKLELKPSPIIQDINNISISNGIREHGSALKFENHMHNRIEAFE
;
A
#
# COMPACT_ATOMS: atom_id res chain seq x y z
N MET A 1 -9.44 -93.55 0.35
CA MET A 1 -9.97 -93.36 -1.01
C MET A 1 -10.49 -91.93 -1.09
N LYS A 2 -9.76 -91.04 -1.79
CA LYS A 2 -9.99 -89.58 -1.83
C LYS A 2 -11.22 -89.26 -2.68
N MET A 3 -12.13 -88.43 -2.17
CA MET A 3 -13.23 -87.81 -2.92
C MET A 3 -12.70 -86.62 -3.74
N THR A 4 -12.97 -86.62 -5.03
CA THR A 4 -12.70 -85.53 -5.97
C THR A 4 -13.92 -84.61 -6.07
N LEU A 5 -13.74 -83.30 -5.82
CA LEU A 5 -14.70 -82.24 -6.15
C LEU A 5 -14.75 -82.01 -7.66
N HIS A 6 -15.96 -81.78 -8.19
CA HIS A 6 -16.21 -81.30 -9.55
C HIS A 6 -16.29 -79.77 -9.55
N ASP A 7 -15.44 -79.12 -10.35
CA ASP A 7 -15.53 -77.70 -10.68
C ASP A 7 -16.54 -77.46 -11.80
N HIS A 8 -17.49 -76.56 -11.58
CA HIS A 8 -18.36 -76.00 -12.62
C HIS A 8 -17.93 -74.56 -12.93
N HIS A 9 -17.32 -74.36 -14.10
CA HIS A 9 -17.05 -73.05 -14.67
C HIS A 9 -18.28 -72.53 -15.43
N LEU A 10 -18.84 -71.40 -14.95
CA LEU A 10 -19.75 -70.54 -15.72
C LEU A 10 -18.92 -69.57 -16.58
N PRO A 11 -19.23 -69.38 -17.88
CA PRO A 11 -18.53 -68.39 -18.70
C PRO A 11 -19.07 -66.98 -18.42
N LEU A 12 -18.19 -66.09 -17.94
CA LEU A 12 -18.49 -64.65 -17.89
C LEU A 12 -18.45 -64.06 -19.30
N ASN A 13 -19.57 -63.47 -19.71
CA ASN A 13 -19.76 -62.75 -20.96
C ASN A 13 -19.01 -61.39 -20.91
N THR A 14 -17.82 -61.35 -21.50
CA THR A 14 -16.88 -60.22 -21.47
C THR A 14 -17.34 -58.98 -22.25
N GLY A 15 -18.42 -59.07 -23.04
CA GLY A 15 -18.93 -57.96 -23.85
C GLY A 15 -19.77 -56.91 -23.09
N SER A 16 -20.39 -57.30 -21.97
CA SER A 16 -21.31 -56.40 -21.23
C SER A 16 -20.56 -55.45 -20.26
N LEU A 17 -19.48 -55.95 -19.65
CA LEU A 17 -18.65 -55.17 -18.71
C LEU A 17 -17.90 -54.02 -19.41
N PHE A 18 -17.49 -54.22 -20.67
CA PHE A 18 -16.77 -53.19 -21.42
C PHE A 18 -17.65 -52.01 -21.83
N ARG A 19 -18.95 -52.25 -22.08
CA ARG A 19 -19.91 -51.18 -22.39
C ARG A 19 -20.34 -50.39 -21.16
N LEU A 20 -20.39 -51.01 -19.98
CA LEU A 20 -20.71 -50.32 -18.72
C LEU A 20 -19.57 -49.40 -18.25
N LEU A 21 -18.31 -49.79 -18.48
CA LEU A 21 -17.13 -49.00 -18.13
C LEU A 21 -16.97 -47.73 -18.97
N ILE A 22 -17.32 -47.76 -20.26
CA ILE A 22 -17.20 -46.59 -21.15
C ILE A 22 -18.27 -45.52 -20.81
N VAL A 23 -19.47 -45.94 -20.41
CA VAL A 23 -20.54 -45.01 -20.01
C VAL A 23 -20.23 -44.37 -18.64
N LEU A 24 -19.62 -45.10 -17.70
CA LEU A 24 -19.18 -44.53 -16.42
C LEU A 24 -18.05 -43.50 -16.59
N ALA A 25 -17.12 -43.74 -17.52
CA ALA A 25 -16.02 -42.81 -17.80
C ALA A 25 -16.48 -41.49 -18.42
N PHE A 26 -17.52 -41.52 -19.27
CA PHE A 26 -18.08 -40.29 -19.87
C PHE A 26 -18.94 -39.48 -18.91
N VAL A 27 -19.63 -40.13 -17.96
CA VAL A 27 -20.43 -39.43 -16.94
C VAL A 27 -19.54 -38.84 -15.82
N LEU A 28 -18.42 -39.49 -15.47
CA LEU A 28 -17.47 -38.91 -14.49
C LEU A 28 -16.71 -37.70 -15.04
N SER A 29 -16.58 -37.53 -16.36
CA SER A 29 -15.85 -36.40 -16.92
C SER A 29 -16.67 -35.09 -16.97
N PHE A 30 -18.00 -35.16 -16.81
CA PHE A 30 -18.90 -34.00 -16.80
C PHE A 30 -19.31 -33.52 -15.40
N ALA A 31 -18.82 -34.16 -14.34
CA ALA A 31 -19.13 -33.83 -12.94
C ALA A 31 -17.95 -33.25 -12.17
N TYR A 32 -16.91 -32.75 -12.85
CA TYR A 32 -15.92 -31.90 -12.19
C TYR A 32 -16.51 -30.50 -12.06
N PRO A 33 -16.84 -30.02 -10.84
CA PRO A 33 -17.05 -28.60 -10.66
C PRO A 33 -15.75 -27.94 -11.10
N LEU A 34 -15.82 -27.15 -12.18
CA LEU A 34 -14.80 -26.14 -12.43
C LEU A 34 -14.85 -25.24 -11.20
N ASN A 35 -13.89 -25.43 -10.30
CA ASN A 35 -13.61 -24.46 -9.26
C ASN A 35 -13.18 -23.19 -9.99
N SER A 36 -14.15 -22.33 -10.27
CA SER A 36 -13.90 -20.95 -10.64
C SER A 36 -13.23 -20.30 -9.43
N TYR A 37 -11.92 -20.43 -9.34
CA TYR A 37 -11.13 -19.55 -8.49
C TYR A 37 -11.32 -18.16 -9.06
N SER A 38 -12.21 -17.36 -8.47
CA SER A 38 -12.20 -15.92 -8.69
C SER A 38 -10.80 -15.46 -8.30
N SER A 39 -10.00 -15.06 -9.28
CA SER A 39 -8.70 -14.45 -9.00
C SER A 39 -8.96 -13.21 -8.15
N ASP A 40 -8.18 -13.06 -7.09
CA ASP A 40 -8.22 -11.88 -6.23
C ASP A 40 -7.94 -10.64 -7.10
N VAL A 41 -8.94 -9.77 -7.23
CA VAL A 41 -8.90 -8.60 -8.12
C VAL A 41 -7.74 -7.68 -7.74
N CYS A 42 -7.41 -7.59 -6.46
CA CYS A 42 -6.26 -6.83 -5.97
C CYS A 42 -4.91 -7.42 -6.35
N LYS A 43 -4.85 -8.72 -6.67
CA LYS A 43 -3.63 -9.38 -7.14
C LYS A 43 -3.47 -9.37 -8.65
N THR A 44 -4.58 -9.32 -9.41
CA THR A 44 -4.56 -9.65 -10.84
C THR A 44 -5.06 -8.54 -11.76
N ASP A 45 -6.03 -7.72 -11.32
CA ASP A 45 -6.80 -6.84 -12.23
C ASP A 45 -7.00 -5.41 -11.71
N SER A 46 -6.24 -4.96 -10.71
CA SER A 46 -6.39 -3.61 -10.16
C SER A 46 -5.88 -2.51 -11.11
N SER A 47 -6.63 -1.40 -11.22
CA SER A 47 -6.23 -0.23 -12.01
C SER A 47 -5.28 0.68 -11.22
N PRO A 48 -4.23 1.27 -11.84
CA PRO A 48 -3.40 2.26 -11.15
C PRO A 48 -4.09 3.61 -10.98
N ALA A 49 -5.20 3.86 -11.68
CA ALA A 49 -5.88 5.15 -11.75
C ALA A 49 -7.22 5.13 -11.01
N ASN A 50 -7.47 6.17 -10.21
CA ASN A 50 -8.71 6.37 -9.49
C ASN A 50 -9.83 6.80 -10.46
N PRO A 51 -10.89 6.01 -10.66
CA PRO A 51 -11.99 6.37 -11.57
C PRO A 51 -12.75 7.62 -11.12
N LEU A 52 -12.70 7.96 -9.82
CA LEU A 52 -13.36 9.13 -9.25
C LEU A 52 -12.46 10.38 -9.21
N ALA A 53 -11.23 10.33 -9.75
CA ALA A 53 -10.35 11.49 -9.82
C ALA A 53 -10.74 12.47 -10.94
N ALA A 54 -11.36 11.99 -12.03
CA ALA A 54 -11.65 12.77 -13.24
C ALA A 54 -12.98 13.52 -13.23
N THR A 55 -13.87 13.28 -12.24
CA THR A 55 -15.22 13.88 -12.23
C THR A 55 -15.24 15.39 -11.93
N ASN A 56 -14.10 16.00 -11.62
CA ASN A 56 -13.97 17.45 -11.34
C ASN A 56 -13.00 18.20 -12.27
N SER A 57 -12.44 17.55 -13.30
CA SER A 57 -11.68 18.24 -14.35
C SER A 57 -12.63 18.61 -15.48
N GLY A 58 -13.13 19.85 -15.47
CA GLY A 58 -13.83 20.42 -16.62
C GLY A 58 -12.99 20.23 -17.88
N LEU A 59 -13.61 19.66 -18.92
CA LEU A 59 -13.00 19.48 -20.24
C LEU A 59 -12.75 20.85 -20.86
N GLY A 60 -11.56 21.39 -20.60
CA GLY A 60 -11.01 22.58 -21.28
C GLY A 60 -10.67 22.25 -22.74
N GLY A 61 -11.12 23.12 -23.63
CA GLY A 61 -11.28 22.87 -25.05
C GLY A 61 -10.01 22.59 -25.85
N THR A 62 -10.17 21.70 -26.82
CA THR A 62 -9.32 21.64 -28.01
C THR A 62 -9.70 22.79 -28.93
N GLY A 63 -8.86 23.82 -28.98
CA GLY A 63 -8.95 24.88 -29.98
C GLY A 63 -8.82 24.31 -31.38
N ILE A 64 -9.95 24.29 -32.10
CA ILE A 64 -10.02 24.13 -33.55
C ILE A 64 -11.10 25.10 -34.01
N GLU A 65 -10.67 26.19 -34.65
CA GLU A 65 -11.56 27.07 -35.40
C GLU A 65 -12.13 26.28 -36.58
N LEU A 66 -13.42 25.94 -36.51
CA LEU A 66 -14.18 25.60 -37.70
C LEU A 66 -15.52 26.35 -37.67
N THR A 67 -15.63 27.18 -38.70
CA THR A 67 -16.78 27.96 -39.12
C THR A 67 -18.02 27.09 -39.35
N GLN A 68 -19.15 27.52 -38.77
CA GLN A 68 -20.54 27.31 -39.19
C GLN A 68 -21.08 25.88 -39.46
N SER A 69 -22.12 25.58 -38.68
CA SER A 69 -23.35 24.83 -39.00
C SER A 69 -23.44 23.31 -38.74
N GLY A 70 -24.28 22.99 -37.75
CA GLY A 70 -25.15 21.79 -37.67
C GLY A 70 -24.51 20.56 -37.01
N ILE A 71 -25.21 19.72 -36.24
CA ILE A 71 -26.63 19.36 -36.20
C ILE A 71 -26.99 18.82 -34.78
N GLY A 72 -28.22 19.14 -34.34
CA GLY A 72 -29.15 18.44 -33.41
C GLY A 72 -28.68 17.41 -32.36
N GLY A 73 -29.32 17.30 -31.20
CA GLY A 73 -30.73 17.55 -30.96
C GLY A 73 -31.12 17.64 -29.49
N THR A 74 -32.27 18.27 -29.30
CA THR A 74 -33.07 18.35 -28.08
C THR A 74 -33.90 17.08 -27.91
N GLY A 75 -33.76 16.40 -26.76
CA GLY A 75 -34.80 15.60 -26.12
C GLY A 75 -34.61 15.83 -24.62
N ILE A 76 -35.54 16.31 -23.79
CA ILE A 76 -36.99 16.13 -23.73
C ILE A 76 -37.41 14.72 -24.13
N ASP A 77 -37.51 13.89 -23.09
CA ASP A 77 -38.27 12.65 -22.97
C ASP A 77 -37.69 11.41 -23.68
N GLY A 78 -37.08 10.53 -22.88
CA GLY A 78 -36.98 9.09 -23.16
C GLY A 78 -35.91 8.65 -24.16
N SER A 79 -34.95 7.87 -23.66
CA SER A 79 -34.12 6.91 -24.41
C SER A 79 -32.97 7.47 -25.27
N GLY A 80 -31.87 7.82 -24.60
CA GLY A 80 -30.53 7.80 -25.18
C GLY A 80 -29.80 6.50 -24.83
N ILE A 81 -29.41 5.72 -25.83
CA ILE A 81 -28.62 4.47 -25.68
C ILE A 81 -27.14 4.81 -25.85
N GLY A 82 -26.31 4.46 -24.86
CA GLY A 82 -24.86 4.39 -25.06
C GLY A 82 -24.01 4.70 -23.82
N GLY A 83 -23.70 3.66 -23.04
CA GLY A 83 -22.71 3.68 -21.97
C GLY A 83 -23.05 2.63 -20.91
N THR A 84 -22.52 1.42 -21.06
CA THR A 84 -22.62 0.35 -20.05
C THR A 84 -21.84 0.75 -18.79
N GLY A 85 -22.46 1.58 -17.96
CA GLY A 85 -22.18 1.59 -16.53
C GLY A 85 -22.92 0.41 -15.93
N ILE A 86 -22.21 -0.50 -15.28
CA ILE A 86 -22.82 -1.48 -14.39
C ILE A 86 -23.43 -0.67 -13.25
N GLU A 87 -24.71 -0.33 -13.37
CA GLU A 87 -25.55 -0.02 -12.23
C GLU A 87 -25.78 -1.35 -11.52
N ILE A 88 -25.09 -1.56 -10.40
CA ILE A 88 -25.55 -2.54 -9.43
C ILE A 88 -26.75 -1.88 -8.74
N SER A 89 -27.93 -2.14 -9.29
CA SER A 89 -29.22 -1.93 -8.64
C SER A 89 -29.31 -2.78 -7.37
N ASP A 90 -29.89 -2.19 -6.32
CA ASP A 90 -30.51 -2.82 -5.15
C ASP A 90 -29.99 -4.22 -4.76
N TYR A 91 -29.10 -4.23 -3.77
CA TYR A 91 -29.07 -5.34 -2.83
C TYR A 91 -30.28 -5.15 -1.89
N ASP A 92 -31.44 -5.62 -2.35
CA ASP A 92 -32.57 -5.94 -1.48
C ASP A 92 -32.17 -7.16 -0.65
N ASP A 93 -31.74 -6.90 0.58
CA ASP A 93 -31.60 -7.92 1.61
C ASP A 93 -32.50 -7.48 2.76
N THR A 94 -33.76 -7.87 2.63
CA THR A 94 -34.63 -8.12 3.78
C THR A 94 -34.11 -9.32 4.54
N ASP A 95 -32.91 -9.22 5.12
CA ASP A 95 -32.50 -10.07 6.22
C ASP A 95 -32.67 -9.26 7.50
N GLU A 96 -33.42 -9.85 8.40
CA GLU A 96 -33.92 -9.28 9.62
C GLU A 96 -32.86 -8.49 10.38
N LYS A 97 -33.29 -7.31 10.81
CA LYS A 97 -32.71 -6.52 11.88
C LYS A 97 -32.51 -7.39 13.13
N MET A 98 -31.41 -8.13 13.20
CA MET A 98 -30.86 -8.65 14.43
C MET A 98 -30.23 -7.47 15.16
N ILE A 99 -31.07 -6.77 15.90
CA ILE A 99 -30.61 -5.99 17.05
C ILE A 99 -30.09 -7.03 18.05
N SER A 100 -28.82 -7.42 17.93
CA SER A 100 -28.15 -8.04 19.05
C SER A 100 -27.90 -6.93 20.07
N GLU A 101 -28.83 -6.78 21.01
CA GLU A 101 -28.52 -6.20 22.31
C GLU A 101 -27.31 -6.96 22.87
N GLY A 102 -26.11 -6.35 22.78
CA GLY A 102 -24.85 -6.89 23.31
C GLY A 102 -23.80 -7.42 22.32
N GLY A 103 -23.92 -7.20 21.01
CA GLY A 103 -22.92 -7.64 20.03
C GLY A 103 -21.90 -6.56 19.65
N VAL A 104 -20.61 -6.74 19.99
CA VAL A 104 -19.53 -5.88 19.51
C VAL A 104 -19.39 -6.05 18.00
N ILE A 105 -19.80 -5.04 17.22
CA ILE A 105 -19.57 -4.99 15.76
C ILE A 105 -18.06 -4.84 15.56
N GLY A 106 -17.38 -5.96 15.29
CA GLY A 106 -15.94 -5.98 15.07
C GLY A 106 -15.54 -5.40 13.74
N GLY A 107 -15.09 -4.14 13.74
CA GLY A 107 -14.45 -3.54 12.57
C GLY A 107 -13.04 -4.08 12.31
N THR A 108 -12.54 -3.86 11.10
CA THR A 108 -11.15 -4.12 10.71
C THR A 108 -10.43 -2.79 10.47
N GLY A 109 -9.31 -2.58 11.16
CA GLY A 109 -8.37 -1.52 10.88
C GLY A 109 -7.36 -1.96 9.82
N ILE A 110 -7.17 -1.18 8.77
CA ILE A 110 -6.24 -1.51 7.69
C ILE A 110 -5.24 -0.36 7.53
N ILE A 111 -3.95 -0.67 7.65
CA ILE A 111 -2.87 0.31 7.55
C ILE A 111 -1.93 -0.17 6.44
N GLY A 112 -1.86 0.56 5.33
CA GLY A 112 -1.06 0.12 4.19
C GLY A 112 -1.08 1.06 3.01
N VAL A 113 -0.45 0.61 1.93
CA VAL A 113 -0.33 1.38 0.69
C VAL A 113 -1.46 1.01 -0.28
N ILE A 114 -2.07 2.00 -0.93
CA ILE A 114 -3.00 1.76 -2.04
C ILE A 114 -2.20 1.20 -3.22
N THR A 115 -2.44 -0.06 -3.59
CA THR A 115 -1.75 -0.70 -4.73
C THR A 115 -2.52 -0.57 -6.03
N GLY A 116 -3.83 -0.35 -5.97
CA GLY A 116 -4.67 -0.20 -7.15
C GLY A 116 -6.13 0.13 -6.83
N PHE A 117 -6.93 0.19 -7.90
CA PHE A 117 -8.34 0.54 -7.93
C PHE A 117 -9.16 -0.56 -8.64
N ALA A 118 -9.97 -1.23 -7.85
CA ALA A 118 -11.18 -2.00 -8.12
C ALA A 118 -11.91 -2.02 -6.76
N SER A 119 -12.55 -0.91 -6.37
CA SER A 119 -12.49 -0.44 -4.96
C SER A 119 -11.03 -0.18 -4.52
N ILE A 120 -10.67 0.32 -3.34
CA ILE A 120 -9.21 0.49 -3.07
C ILE A 120 -8.59 -0.85 -2.68
N CYS A 121 -7.46 -1.20 -3.29
CA CYS A 121 -6.68 -2.36 -2.90
C CYS A 121 -5.58 -1.96 -1.91
N VAL A 122 -5.63 -2.51 -0.70
CA VAL A 122 -4.66 -2.25 0.37
C VAL A 122 -4.36 -3.56 1.09
N ASN A 123 -3.08 -3.93 1.23
CA ASN A 123 -2.65 -5.17 1.90
C ASN A 123 -3.31 -6.45 1.33
N ASP A 124 -3.49 -6.50 0.00
CA ASP A 124 -4.21 -7.56 -0.72
C ASP A 124 -5.71 -7.69 -0.34
N ILE A 125 -6.31 -6.64 0.24
CA ILE A 125 -7.73 -6.57 0.57
C ILE A 125 -8.41 -5.56 -0.36
N GLU A 126 -9.51 -5.99 -1.00
CA GLU A 126 -10.43 -5.10 -1.70
C GLU A 126 -11.33 -4.38 -0.70
N ILE A 127 -11.27 -3.05 -0.68
CA ILE A 127 -12.04 -2.23 0.28
C ILE A 127 -13.01 -1.34 -0.50
N HIS A 128 -14.28 -1.69 -0.42
CA HIS A 128 -15.38 -0.94 -1.04
C HIS A 128 -15.53 0.45 -0.43
N TYR A 129 -15.67 1.45 -1.30
CA TYR A 129 -15.93 2.84 -0.92
C TYR A 129 -16.82 3.51 -1.98
N ASN A 130 -17.48 4.60 -1.60
CA ASN A 130 -18.29 5.39 -2.52
C ASN A 130 -18.02 6.89 -2.33
N LYS A 131 -18.66 7.73 -3.15
CA LYS A 131 -18.47 9.20 -3.12
C LYS A 131 -18.74 9.86 -1.76
N ASN A 132 -19.50 9.21 -0.89
CA ASN A 132 -19.87 9.70 0.43
C ASN A 132 -19.01 9.09 1.55
N THR A 133 -18.11 8.14 1.24
CA THR A 133 -17.18 7.60 2.23
C THR A 133 -16.32 8.75 2.78
N PRO A 134 -16.32 9.00 4.10
CA PRO A 134 -15.48 10.03 4.70
C PRO A 134 -14.00 9.81 4.38
N VAL A 135 -13.34 10.88 3.92
CA VAL A 135 -11.89 10.89 3.68
C VAL A 135 -11.26 12.04 4.43
N THR A 136 -10.14 11.77 5.10
CA THR A 136 -9.27 12.81 5.64
C THR A 136 -7.90 12.76 4.96
N MET A 137 -7.21 13.89 4.94
CA MET A 137 -5.83 14.02 4.48
C MET A 137 -5.08 14.84 5.53
N ASP A 138 -4.12 14.21 6.20
CA ASP A 138 -3.33 14.83 7.27
C ASP A 138 -4.23 15.48 8.35
N GLY A 139 -5.29 14.77 8.77
CA GLY A 139 -6.25 15.22 9.79
C GLY A 139 -7.34 16.19 9.29
N LEU A 140 -7.24 16.70 8.06
CA LEU A 140 -8.22 17.61 7.48
C LEU A 140 -9.22 16.87 6.58
N THR A 141 -10.46 17.34 6.51
CA THR A 141 -11.48 16.78 5.60
C THR A 141 -11.01 16.86 4.15
N SER A 142 -11.19 15.76 3.42
CA SER A 142 -10.82 15.60 2.02
C SER A 142 -11.92 14.84 1.27
N SER A 143 -11.63 14.31 0.09
CA SER A 143 -12.57 13.53 -0.71
C SER A 143 -11.92 12.33 -1.38
N VAL A 144 -12.75 11.36 -1.73
CA VAL A 144 -12.33 10.13 -2.42
C VAL A 144 -11.64 10.38 -3.78
N SER A 145 -11.87 11.55 -4.40
CA SER A 145 -11.18 11.95 -5.63
C SER A 145 -9.68 12.20 -5.45
N LYS A 146 -9.22 12.35 -4.19
CA LYS A 146 -7.80 12.56 -3.85
C LYS A 146 -7.04 11.27 -3.57
N LEU A 147 -7.72 10.13 -3.56
CA LEU A 147 -7.08 8.81 -3.43
C LEU A 147 -6.25 8.53 -4.68
N ALA A 148 -5.04 8.03 -4.49
CA ALA A 148 -4.11 7.65 -5.54
C ALA A 148 -3.26 6.44 -5.13
N THR A 149 -2.81 5.67 -6.11
CA THR A 149 -1.88 4.57 -5.88
C THR A 149 -0.57 5.06 -5.27
N GLY A 150 0.03 4.23 -4.42
CA GLY A 150 1.23 4.54 -3.65
C GLY A 150 0.97 5.37 -2.38
N GLN A 151 -0.22 5.94 -2.19
CA GLN A 151 -0.56 6.63 -0.95
C GLN A 151 -0.64 5.64 0.21
N MET A 152 -0.11 6.05 1.36
CA MET A 152 -0.31 5.36 2.63
C MET A 152 -1.65 5.77 3.21
N VAL A 153 -2.46 4.81 3.63
CA VAL A 153 -3.77 5.04 4.23
C VAL A 153 -3.93 4.29 5.54
N VAL A 154 -4.73 4.87 6.42
CA VAL A 154 -5.33 4.21 7.59
C VAL A 154 -6.83 4.14 7.32
N VAL A 155 -7.37 2.92 7.25
CA VAL A 155 -8.77 2.67 6.94
C VAL A 155 -9.43 2.03 8.15
N ARG A 156 -10.57 2.58 8.55
CA ARG A 156 -11.51 1.88 9.42
C ARG A 156 -12.59 1.27 8.55
N ALA A 157 -12.71 -0.05 8.58
CA ALA A 157 -13.62 -0.79 7.73
C ALA A 157 -14.55 -1.70 8.56
N GLU A 158 -15.70 -2.04 7.97
CA GLU A 158 -16.60 -3.07 8.45
C GLU A 158 -16.62 -4.25 7.48
N GLY A 159 -17.00 -5.42 7.99
CA GLY A 159 -17.06 -6.66 7.22
C GLY A 159 -15.71 -7.37 7.09
N SER A 160 -15.72 -8.49 6.37
CA SER A 160 -14.54 -9.33 6.13
C SER A 160 -14.48 -9.77 4.66
N ASN A 161 -13.24 -9.91 4.14
CA ASN A 161 -12.93 -10.34 2.77
C ASN A 161 -13.68 -9.50 1.71
N ASP A 162 -14.37 -10.13 0.76
CA ASP A 162 -15.07 -9.49 -0.36
C ASP A 162 -16.22 -8.55 0.05
N LYS A 163 -16.56 -8.51 1.35
CA LYS A 163 -17.57 -7.60 1.92
C LYS A 163 -16.96 -6.46 2.73
N THR A 164 -15.64 -6.23 2.64
CA THR A 164 -14.98 -5.15 3.38
C THR A 164 -15.36 -3.78 2.81
N LYS A 165 -15.94 -2.92 3.65
CA LYS A 165 -16.41 -1.58 3.28
C LYS A 165 -15.78 -0.53 4.20
N ALA A 166 -15.24 0.53 3.61
CA ALA A 166 -14.64 1.63 4.35
C ALA A 166 -15.71 2.51 5.03
N GLN A 167 -15.55 2.71 6.33
CA GLN A 167 -16.25 3.75 7.11
C GLN A 167 -15.50 5.08 7.12
N LEU A 168 -14.17 5.02 7.05
CA LEU A 168 -13.27 6.17 7.03
C LEU A 168 -11.97 5.78 6.32
N ILE A 169 -11.48 6.65 5.44
CA ILE A 169 -10.16 6.51 4.82
C ILE A 169 -9.34 7.75 5.16
N ALA A 170 -8.27 7.60 5.91
CA ALA A 170 -7.33 8.67 6.20
C ALA A 170 -6.08 8.52 5.33
N ILE A 171 -5.83 9.50 4.45
CA ILE A 171 -4.58 9.62 3.71
C ILE A 171 -3.52 10.16 4.67
N TYR A 172 -2.45 9.40 4.84
CA TYR A 172 -1.41 9.67 5.82
C TYR A 172 -0.08 9.93 5.12
N HIS A 173 0.44 11.15 5.24
CA HIS A 173 1.78 11.47 4.75
C HIS A 173 2.81 11.36 5.87
N ALA A 174 3.92 10.68 5.60
CA ALA A 174 5.05 10.62 6.51
C ALA A 174 5.62 12.02 6.80
N VAL A 175 5.69 12.87 5.76
CA VAL A 175 6.14 14.25 5.85
C VAL A 175 5.52 15.12 4.75
N VAL A 176 5.22 16.39 5.07
CA VAL A 176 4.79 17.43 4.14
C VAL A 176 5.63 18.68 4.37
N GLY A 177 6.40 19.11 3.36
CA GLY A 177 7.29 20.26 3.51
C GLY A 177 8.13 20.55 2.27
N PRO A 178 9.03 21.55 2.34
CA PRO A 178 9.96 21.86 1.26
C PRO A 178 11.03 20.78 1.11
N VAL A 179 11.40 20.48 -0.14
CA VAL A 179 12.58 19.68 -0.46
C VAL A 179 13.82 20.54 -0.20
N GLY A 180 14.65 20.12 0.77
CA GLY A 180 15.85 20.86 1.18
C GLY A 180 17.14 20.37 0.51
N HIS A 181 17.25 19.08 0.20
CA HIS A 181 18.41 18.51 -0.49
C HIS A 181 17.97 17.38 -1.41
N ILE A 182 18.67 17.21 -2.53
CA ILE A 182 18.51 16.10 -3.46
C ILE A 182 19.89 15.52 -3.73
N ASP A 183 20.07 14.24 -3.43
CA ASP A 183 21.23 13.45 -3.84
C ASP A 183 20.84 12.60 -5.06
N PRO A 184 21.27 12.98 -6.27
CA PRO A 184 20.95 12.22 -7.48
C PRO A 184 21.70 10.88 -7.54
N THR A 185 22.83 10.75 -6.83
CA THR A 185 23.63 9.52 -6.82
C THR A 185 22.92 8.46 -6.02
N THR A 186 22.50 8.79 -4.79
CA THR A 186 21.80 7.85 -3.89
C THR A 186 20.29 7.78 -4.14
N ARG A 187 19.76 8.66 -4.99
CA ARG A 187 18.33 8.89 -5.21
C ARG A 187 17.59 9.20 -3.91
N GLU A 188 18.22 10.00 -3.05
CA GLU A 188 17.66 10.44 -1.78
C GLU A 188 17.27 11.91 -1.83
N ILE A 189 16.22 12.27 -1.11
CA ILE A 189 15.88 13.67 -0.84
C ILE A 189 15.77 13.91 0.66
N ARG A 190 15.92 15.17 1.07
CA ARG A 190 15.64 15.60 2.45
C ARG A 190 14.43 16.52 2.49
N VAL A 191 13.48 16.20 3.38
CA VAL A 191 12.28 17.03 3.65
C VAL A 191 12.13 17.12 5.16
N LEU A 192 12.14 18.34 5.72
CA LEU A 192 12.13 18.59 7.18
C LEU A 192 13.18 17.77 7.96
N ASN A 193 14.39 17.63 7.43
CA ASN A 193 15.48 16.78 7.94
C ASN A 193 15.25 15.26 7.88
N GLN A 194 14.11 14.77 7.38
CA GLN A 194 13.88 13.36 7.10
C GLN A 194 14.61 12.93 5.84
N THR A 195 15.25 11.75 5.84
CA THR A 195 15.82 11.16 4.63
C THR A 195 14.79 10.28 3.93
N ILE A 196 14.53 10.57 2.66
CA ILE A 196 13.55 9.85 1.85
C ILE A 196 14.26 9.19 0.67
N GLN A 197 14.20 7.86 0.61
CA GLN A 197 14.65 7.07 -0.53
C GLN A 197 13.59 7.09 -1.63
N LEU A 198 13.98 7.57 -2.81
CA LEU A 198 13.12 7.53 -3.99
C LEU A 198 13.19 6.16 -4.67
N GLN A 199 12.04 5.70 -5.17
CA GLN A 199 11.97 4.56 -6.08
C GLN A 199 12.24 4.97 -7.54
N ALA A 200 12.55 3.98 -8.39
CA ALA A 200 12.97 4.18 -9.78
C ALA A 200 12.04 5.08 -10.62
N HIS A 201 10.72 4.98 -10.42
CA HIS A 201 9.71 5.72 -11.17
C HIS A 201 9.56 7.19 -10.73
N HIS A 202 10.12 7.59 -9.59
CA HIS A 202 10.09 8.98 -9.15
C HIS A 202 11.08 9.83 -9.95
N LYS A 203 10.58 10.94 -10.50
CA LYS A 203 11.34 11.88 -11.33
C LYS A 203 11.97 12.97 -10.47
N LEU A 204 13.27 12.87 -10.21
CA LEU A 204 14.01 13.80 -9.34
C LEU A 204 13.92 15.25 -9.82
N GLU A 205 13.95 15.46 -11.13
CA GLU A 205 13.89 16.79 -11.77
C GLU A 205 12.59 17.55 -11.45
N LYS A 206 11.52 16.83 -11.07
CA LYS A 206 10.24 17.43 -10.68
C LYS A 206 10.19 17.87 -9.22
N LEU A 207 11.21 17.55 -8.42
CA LEU A 207 11.23 17.78 -6.98
C LEU A 207 12.07 18.98 -6.56
N ASN A 208 12.94 19.46 -7.45
CA ASN A 208 13.82 20.58 -7.13
C ASN A 208 13.02 21.84 -6.76
N GLU A 209 13.35 22.43 -5.61
CA GLU A 209 12.69 23.62 -5.04
C GLU A 209 11.17 23.49 -4.88
N LYS A 210 10.65 22.26 -4.80
CA LYS A 210 9.22 22.01 -4.59
C LYS A 210 8.92 21.75 -3.13
N TRP A 211 7.68 22.05 -2.78
CA TRP A 211 7.04 21.39 -1.64
C TRP A 211 6.50 20.05 -2.08
N VAL A 212 6.56 19.08 -1.18
CA VAL A 212 6.10 17.72 -1.46
C VAL A 212 5.25 17.19 -0.31
N ARG A 213 4.27 16.34 -0.66
CA ARG A 213 3.69 15.37 0.27
C ARG A 213 4.32 14.01 0.00
N VAL A 214 4.77 13.34 1.05
CA VAL A 214 5.44 12.03 0.93
C VAL A 214 4.66 11.00 1.72
N SER A 215 4.14 9.98 1.03
CA SER A 215 3.76 8.71 1.65
C SER A 215 4.93 7.73 1.53
N GLY A 216 5.10 6.89 2.54
CA GLY A 216 6.16 5.89 2.54
C GLY A 216 6.22 5.09 3.82
N LEU A 217 6.99 4.01 3.78
CA LEU A 217 7.21 3.10 4.90
C LEU A 217 8.61 3.37 5.49
N ARG A 218 8.70 3.40 6.82
CA ARG A 218 9.96 3.70 7.52
C ARG A 218 10.78 2.46 7.82
N LEU A 219 12.05 2.51 7.50
CA LEU A 219 13.06 1.54 7.92
C LEU A 219 13.43 1.71 9.40
N ALA A 220 14.14 0.73 9.96
CA ALA A 220 14.71 0.77 11.31
C ALA A 220 15.65 1.97 11.52
N SER A 221 16.28 2.46 10.45
CA SER A 221 17.17 3.64 10.48
C SER A 221 16.43 4.98 10.55
N GLY A 222 15.10 4.99 10.45
CA GLY A 222 14.29 6.20 10.29
C GLY A 222 14.16 6.69 8.84
N LYS A 223 14.94 6.13 7.90
CA LYS A 223 14.82 6.43 6.46
C LYS A 223 13.43 6.03 5.94
N ILE A 224 12.80 6.88 5.15
CA ILE A 224 11.49 6.64 4.54
C ILE A 224 11.69 6.08 3.12
N ILE A 225 11.19 4.88 2.84
CA ILE A 225 11.06 4.40 1.46
C ILE A 225 9.78 5.00 0.87
N ALA A 226 9.92 5.94 -0.07
CA ALA A 226 8.79 6.62 -0.67
C ALA A 226 7.92 5.66 -1.48
N THR A 227 6.62 5.68 -1.23
CA THR A 227 5.61 4.93 -2.00
C THR A 227 4.79 5.85 -2.88
N HIS A 228 4.68 7.13 -2.53
CA HIS A 228 4.10 8.18 -3.36
C HIS A 228 4.66 9.54 -2.99
N ILE A 229 4.98 10.35 -4.00
CA ILE A 229 5.44 11.73 -3.84
C ILE A 229 4.60 12.64 -4.72
N GLN A 230 3.98 13.62 -4.08
CA GLN A 230 3.19 14.63 -4.76
C GLN A 230 3.87 16.00 -4.64
N PRO A 231 4.39 16.57 -5.73
CA PRO A 231 4.75 17.98 -5.77
C PRO A 231 3.52 18.86 -5.57
N ILE A 232 3.64 19.87 -4.73
CA ILE A 232 2.55 20.78 -4.35
C ILE A 232 3.05 22.23 -4.34
N GLN A 233 2.11 23.17 -4.34
CA GLN A 233 2.43 24.57 -4.09
C GLN A 233 2.88 24.74 -2.62
N PRO A 234 3.77 25.72 -2.34
CA PRO A 234 4.17 26.03 -0.98
C PRO A 234 2.98 26.25 -0.05
N MET A 235 3.08 25.70 1.16
CA MET A 235 2.06 25.84 2.20
C MET A 235 2.60 26.68 3.36
N LYS A 236 1.71 27.25 4.17
CA LYS A 236 2.09 27.97 5.38
C LYS A 236 2.63 27.04 6.48
N ARG A 237 2.14 25.79 6.50
CA ARG A 237 2.43 24.81 7.54
C ARG A 237 3.02 23.56 6.92
N SER A 238 4.08 23.06 7.56
CA SER A 238 4.67 21.75 7.32
C SER A 238 4.06 20.74 8.29
N ILE A 239 4.09 19.47 7.92
CA ILE A 239 3.55 18.37 8.72
C ILE A 239 4.62 17.28 8.83
N ILE A 240 4.82 16.76 10.04
CA ILE A 240 5.65 15.59 10.29
C ILE A 240 4.86 14.57 11.11
N ASN A 241 4.91 13.31 10.69
CA ASN A 241 4.32 12.18 11.38
C ASN A 241 5.44 11.19 11.72
N GLY A 242 5.61 10.82 12.98
CA GLY A 242 6.70 9.92 13.38
C GLY A 242 6.67 9.57 14.87
N ARG A 243 7.73 8.94 15.38
CA ARG A 243 7.91 8.75 16.83
C ARG A 243 8.79 9.80 17.45
N ILE A 244 8.50 10.09 18.71
CA ILE A 244 9.38 10.86 19.57
C ILE A 244 10.63 10.03 19.87
N THR A 245 11.80 10.45 19.37
CA THR A 245 13.08 9.79 19.66
C THR A 245 13.82 10.42 20.83
N GLN A 246 13.55 11.71 21.10
CA GLN A 246 14.12 12.46 22.22
C GLN A 246 13.14 13.53 22.72
N ILE A 247 13.16 13.78 24.03
CA ILE A 247 12.42 14.84 24.71
C ILE A 247 13.42 15.70 25.47
N ASN A 248 13.41 17.00 25.22
CA ASN A 248 14.17 18.01 25.96
C ASN A 248 13.20 19.08 26.51
N PRO A 249 13.63 19.95 27.43
CA PRO A 249 12.82 21.10 27.83
C PRO A 249 12.46 21.99 26.62
N GLY A 250 11.16 22.12 26.31
CA GLY A 250 10.65 23.01 25.26
C GLY A 250 10.77 22.47 23.82
N GLU A 251 11.36 21.30 23.62
CA GLU A 251 11.46 20.67 22.29
C GLU A 251 11.42 19.15 22.33
N ILE A 252 11.03 18.54 21.23
CA ILE A 252 11.17 17.11 20.97
C ILE A 252 11.89 16.87 19.65
N ILE A 253 12.44 15.68 19.49
CA ILE A 253 12.94 15.19 18.21
C ILE A 253 12.01 14.09 17.71
N ILE A 254 11.50 14.24 16.50
CA ILE A 254 10.68 13.25 15.80
C ILE A 254 11.52 12.67 14.67
N GLU A 255 12.06 11.46 14.87
CA GLU A 255 12.85 10.74 13.86
C GLU A 255 13.94 11.62 13.18
N GLY A 256 14.58 12.53 13.93
CA GLY A 256 15.60 13.46 13.46
C GLY A 256 15.12 14.89 13.14
N THR A 257 13.81 15.13 13.04
CA THR A 257 13.23 16.47 12.90
C THR A 257 13.09 17.12 14.27
N ARG A 258 13.69 18.30 14.46
CA ARG A 258 13.51 19.10 15.67
C ARG A 258 12.16 19.80 15.64
N VAL A 259 11.41 19.68 16.72
CA VAL A 259 10.13 20.35 16.93
C VAL A 259 10.18 21.15 18.22
N GLN A 260 9.97 22.45 18.09
CA GLN A 260 9.98 23.42 19.19
C GLN A 260 8.55 23.80 19.56
N PHE A 261 8.32 24.01 20.85
CA PHE A 261 7.03 24.40 21.39
C PHE A 261 7.13 25.75 22.07
N ASN A 262 6.05 26.53 22.03
CA ASN A 262 5.92 27.62 22.98
C ASN A 262 5.80 27.01 24.38
N PRO A 263 6.48 27.56 25.40
CA PRO A 263 6.43 27.02 26.77
C PRO A 263 5.01 26.89 27.31
N GLU A 264 4.12 27.80 26.93
CA GLU A 264 2.70 27.81 27.32
C GLU A 264 1.85 26.76 26.60
N SER A 265 2.33 26.22 25.47
CA SER A 265 1.62 25.23 24.64
C SER A 265 2.29 23.87 24.63
N TRP A 266 3.09 23.56 25.66
CA TRP A 266 3.74 22.26 25.80
C TRP A 266 2.70 21.16 26.07
N PRO A 267 2.61 20.12 25.23
CA PRO A 267 1.69 19.01 25.46
C PRO A 267 2.16 18.14 26.65
N HIS A 268 1.24 17.85 27.57
CA HIS A 268 1.50 16.94 28.68
C HIS A 268 1.46 15.46 28.22
N GLY A 269 2.20 14.60 28.92
CA GLY A 269 2.14 13.14 28.70
C GLY A 269 2.96 12.61 27.52
N LEU A 270 3.74 13.46 26.83
CA LEU A 270 4.65 12.98 25.79
C LEU A 270 5.70 12.03 26.36
N SER A 271 5.92 10.92 25.66
CA SER A 271 6.90 9.90 26.03
C SER A 271 7.73 9.48 24.82
N LYS A 272 8.99 9.10 25.04
CA LYS A 272 9.83 8.53 23.97
C LYS A 272 9.16 7.28 23.40
N GLY A 273 9.17 7.14 22.08
CA GLY A 273 8.54 6.05 21.34
C GLY A 273 7.09 6.31 20.93
N MET A 274 6.44 7.34 21.48
CA MET A 274 5.06 7.69 21.16
C MET A 274 4.94 8.19 19.71
N GLU A 275 3.92 7.72 18.99
CA GLU A 275 3.55 8.27 17.68
C GLU A 275 2.94 9.66 17.85
N ILE A 276 3.37 10.61 17.02
CA ILE A 276 2.89 11.98 17.06
C ILE A 276 2.81 12.56 15.64
N SER A 277 1.75 13.35 15.40
CA SER A 277 1.63 14.26 14.27
C SER A 277 1.84 15.68 14.76
N VAL A 278 2.67 16.44 14.06
CA VAL A 278 2.86 17.87 14.33
C VAL A 278 2.67 18.64 13.05
N ASP A 279 1.79 19.65 13.09
CA ASP A 279 1.77 20.72 12.10
C ASP A 279 2.40 21.99 12.69
N GLY A 280 3.09 22.75 11.84
CA GLY A 280 3.74 23.97 12.28
C GLY A 280 4.51 24.67 11.20
N THR A 281 5.20 25.76 11.54
CA THR A 281 6.02 26.51 10.58
C THR A 281 7.45 25.97 10.58
N TRP A 282 7.96 25.62 9.40
CA TRP A 282 9.35 25.21 9.22
C TRP A 282 10.24 26.44 8.99
N ASP A 283 11.28 26.60 9.81
CA ASP A 283 12.22 27.73 9.72
C ASP A 283 13.51 27.42 8.92
N GLY A 284 13.62 26.22 8.35
CA GLY A 284 14.85 25.72 7.72
C GLY A 284 15.61 24.71 8.58
N THR A 285 15.34 24.67 9.88
CA THR A 285 16.05 23.82 10.85
C THR A 285 15.12 23.07 11.81
N SER A 286 14.01 23.68 12.21
CA SER A 286 13.04 23.15 13.16
C SER A 286 11.60 23.50 12.77
N ILE A 287 10.66 22.72 13.25
CA ILE A 287 9.23 23.05 13.19
C ILE A 287 8.85 23.76 14.49
N HIS A 288 8.30 24.97 14.38
CA HIS A 288 7.59 25.61 15.48
C HIS A 288 6.18 25.05 15.52
N ALA A 289 5.91 24.19 16.51
CA ALA A 289 4.67 23.44 16.63
C ALA A 289 3.46 24.37 16.84
N GLN A 290 2.37 24.07 16.16
CA GLN A 290 1.10 24.80 16.28
C GLN A 290 -0.02 23.89 16.76
N THR A 291 -0.20 22.74 16.11
CA THR A 291 -1.08 21.66 16.58
C THR A 291 -0.29 20.38 16.69
N VAL A 292 -0.69 19.59 17.69
CA VAL A 292 -0.10 18.29 17.98
C VAL A 292 -1.20 17.29 18.18
N HIS A 293 -1.09 16.17 17.47
CA HIS A 293 -1.96 15.01 17.64
C HIS A 293 -1.13 13.84 18.14
N VAL A 294 -1.50 13.31 19.30
CA VAL A 294 -0.86 12.15 19.92
C VAL A 294 -1.55 10.88 19.42
N GLU A 295 -0.77 9.90 18.98
CA GLU A 295 -1.24 8.61 18.45
C GLU A 295 -2.35 8.76 17.38
N PRO A 296 -2.13 9.57 16.32
CA PRO A 296 -3.15 9.84 15.30
C PRO A 296 -3.68 8.56 14.64
N THR A 297 -2.83 7.57 14.39
CA THR A 297 -3.25 6.30 13.78
C THR A 297 -4.23 5.55 14.68
N ARG A 298 -3.96 5.51 15.99
CA ARG A 298 -4.83 4.88 16.99
C ARG A 298 -6.20 5.58 17.05
N GLN A 299 -6.22 6.91 17.01
CA GLN A 299 -7.46 7.69 17.02
C GLN A 299 -8.31 7.45 15.77
N ILE A 300 -7.68 7.30 14.60
CA ILE A 300 -8.38 7.00 13.34
C ILE A 300 -8.99 5.60 13.37
N LEU A 301 -8.23 4.61 13.85
CA LEU A 301 -8.69 3.23 13.97
C LEU A 301 -9.86 3.09 14.95
N GLY A 302 -9.80 3.76 16.11
CA GLY A 302 -10.77 3.56 17.18
C GLY A 302 -10.78 2.10 17.67
N ASP A 303 -11.96 1.62 18.07
CA ASP A 303 -12.14 0.31 18.72
C ASP A 303 -12.39 -0.84 17.73
N VAL A 304 -11.60 -0.92 16.66
CA VAL A 304 -11.63 -2.08 15.74
C VAL A 304 -11.18 -3.35 16.46
N GLN A 305 -11.64 -4.52 16.02
CA GLN A 305 -11.23 -5.80 16.62
C GLN A 305 -10.01 -6.39 15.93
N GLN A 306 -9.94 -6.24 14.60
CA GLN A 306 -8.89 -6.82 13.77
C GLN A 306 -8.03 -5.72 13.16
N ILE A 307 -6.74 -6.00 12.98
CA ILE A 307 -5.77 -5.11 12.34
C ILE A 307 -5.06 -5.87 11.24
N VAL A 308 -5.04 -5.28 10.04
CA VAL A 308 -4.17 -5.70 8.94
C VAL A 308 -3.22 -4.56 8.62
N MET A 309 -1.93 -4.78 8.80
CA MET A 309 -0.93 -3.71 8.68
C MET A 309 0.26 -4.16 7.85
N GLU A 310 0.72 -3.29 6.95
CA GLU A 310 1.95 -3.47 6.20
C GLU A 310 3.02 -2.46 6.62
N GLY A 311 4.27 -2.90 6.74
CA GLY A 311 5.40 -2.04 7.04
C GLY A 311 6.75 -2.76 7.02
N TYR A 312 7.80 -2.08 7.47
CA TYR A 312 9.11 -2.69 7.67
C TYR A 312 9.35 -3.01 9.14
N VAL A 313 10.04 -4.12 9.39
CA VAL A 313 10.53 -4.50 10.72
C VAL A 313 11.57 -3.48 11.19
N GLN A 314 11.29 -2.79 12.28
CA GLN A 314 12.17 -1.78 12.89
C GLN A 314 12.95 -2.34 14.08
N ALA A 315 12.34 -3.28 14.82
CA ALA A 315 12.95 -4.10 15.85
C ALA A 315 12.10 -5.36 16.03
N PHE A 316 12.67 -6.43 16.56
CA PHE A 316 11.90 -7.63 16.89
C PHE A 316 12.59 -8.47 17.97
N THR A 317 11.78 -9.24 18.68
CA THR A 317 12.19 -10.31 19.60
C THR A 317 11.34 -11.55 19.30
N ASP A 318 11.49 -12.61 20.09
CA ASP A 318 10.63 -13.79 19.97
C ASP A 318 9.15 -13.49 20.29
N HIS A 319 8.85 -12.40 21.00
CA HIS A 319 7.51 -12.07 21.50
C HIS A 319 7.02 -10.68 21.07
N SER A 320 7.83 -9.91 20.34
CA SER A 320 7.47 -8.56 19.95
C SER A 320 8.03 -8.18 18.59
N LEU A 321 7.33 -7.26 17.94
CA LEU A 321 7.70 -6.68 16.66
C LEU A 321 7.44 -5.18 16.72
N GLU A 322 8.40 -4.37 16.32
CA GLU A 322 8.18 -2.95 16.05
C GLU A 322 8.08 -2.71 14.55
N MET A 323 7.00 -2.05 14.12
CA MET A 323 6.79 -1.59 12.74
C MET A 323 5.82 -0.42 12.71
N ASN A 324 5.90 0.43 11.69
CA ASN A 324 5.02 1.60 11.52
C ASN A 324 4.85 2.44 12.77
N ASN A 325 5.93 2.66 13.53
CA ASN A 325 5.90 3.46 14.74
C ASN A 325 5.12 2.84 15.92
N GLN A 326 4.82 1.54 15.86
CA GLN A 326 4.07 0.83 16.91
C GLN A 326 4.84 -0.39 17.41
N SER A 327 4.61 -0.73 18.69
CA SER A 327 5.07 -1.98 19.30
C SER A 327 3.92 -2.98 19.28
N LEU A 328 4.17 -4.13 18.67
CA LEU A 328 3.22 -5.22 18.48
C LEU A 328 3.68 -6.43 19.29
N GLN A 329 2.74 -7.17 19.87
CA GLN A 329 3.02 -8.44 20.55
C GLN A 329 2.85 -9.58 19.55
N LEU A 330 3.85 -10.47 19.46
CA LEU A 330 3.73 -11.68 18.67
C LEU A 330 3.07 -12.76 19.52
N SER A 331 1.98 -13.33 19.03
CA SER A 331 1.38 -14.50 19.66
C SER A 331 2.38 -15.66 19.70
N PRO A 332 2.46 -16.47 20.78
CA PRO A 332 3.28 -17.67 20.81
C PRO A 332 2.96 -18.68 19.70
N SER A 333 1.75 -18.61 19.14
CA SER A 333 1.29 -19.42 18.02
C SER A 333 1.27 -18.67 16.68
N ALA A 334 1.93 -17.52 16.58
CA ALA A 334 1.91 -16.69 15.38
C ALA A 334 2.45 -17.46 14.16
N GLN A 335 1.69 -17.43 13.07
CA GLN A 335 2.06 -18.10 11.83
C GLN A 335 2.93 -17.17 10.98
N ILE A 336 4.20 -17.55 10.75
CA ILE A 336 5.11 -16.83 9.85
C ILE A 336 5.13 -17.53 8.49
N THR A 337 4.77 -16.81 7.43
CA THR A 337 4.65 -17.31 6.05
C THR A 337 5.42 -16.43 5.06
N GLY A 338 5.73 -16.89 3.85
CA GLY A 338 6.42 -16.10 2.81
C GLY A 338 7.34 -16.91 1.90
N THR A 339 7.77 -16.31 0.78
CA THR A 339 8.36 -17.03 -0.38
C THR A 339 9.87 -17.27 -0.31
N ASP A 340 10.63 -16.53 0.50
CA ASP A 340 12.10 -16.67 0.55
C ASP A 340 12.59 -16.87 1.99
N GLU A 341 12.99 -18.11 2.30
CA GLU A 341 13.87 -18.50 3.41
C GLU A 341 13.59 -17.91 4.82
N LYS A 342 12.34 -18.01 5.29
CA LYS A 342 11.90 -18.13 6.72
C LYS A 342 12.60 -17.29 7.82
N LYS A 343 13.18 -16.12 7.54
CA LYS A 343 13.77 -15.30 8.60
C LYS A 343 13.19 -13.90 8.64
N LEU A 344 12.60 -13.58 9.79
CA LEU A 344 12.33 -12.22 10.18
C LEU A 344 13.66 -11.54 10.45
N GLU A 345 13.87 -10.37 9.86
CA GLU A 345 15.09 -9.57 10.00
C GLU A 345 14.75 -8.08 9.97
N LEU A 346 15.68 -7.23 10.42
CA LEU A 346 15.52 -5.78 10.35
C LEU A 346 15.32 -5.34 8.90
N ASN A 347 14.46 -4.36 8.69
CA ASN A 347 14.11 -3.82 7.37
C ASN A 347 13.48 -4.84 6.42
N ARG A 348 13.03 -6.00 6.91
CA ARG A 348 12.17 -6.88 6.12
C ARG A 348 10.79 -6.27 5.99
N ARG A 349 10.25 -6.23 4.77
CA ARG A 349 8.85 -5.82 4.56
C ARG A 349 7.94 -6.98 5.00
N VAL A 350 6.94 -6.65 5.81
CA VAL A 350 6.00 -7.63 6.35
C VAL A 350 4.59 -7.09 6.29
N GLN A 351 3.63 -8.00 6.17
CA GLN A 351 2.23 -7.75 6.43
C GLN A 351 1.82 -8.57 7.65
N ILE A 352 1.15 -7.96 8.61
CA ILE A 352 0.61 -8.63 9.79
C ILE A 352 -0.90 -8.66 9.74
N ASN A 353 -1.46 -9.70 10.35
CA ASN A 353 -2.85 -9.76 10.77
C ASN A 353 -2.86 -10.06 12.28
N GLY A 354 -3.62 -9.28 13.04
CA GLY A 354 -3.70 -9.41 14.48
C GLY A 354 -4.97 -8.79 15.06
N GLN A 355 -5.09 -8.88 16.38
CA GLN A 355 -6.23 -8.39 17.13
C GLN A 355 -5.84 -7.17 17.95
N LEU A 356 -6.72 -6.17 17.99
CA LEU A 356 -6.58 -5.02 18.89
C LEU A 356 -7.29 -5.36 20.20
N THR A 357 -6.55 -5.33 21.31
CA THR A 357 -7.13 -5.55 22.64
C THR A 357 -7.83 -4.29 23.15
N PRO A 358 -8.71 -4.37 24.18
CA PRO A 358 -9.30 -3.20 24.82
C PRO A 358 -8.25 -2.20 25.37
N GLU A 359 -7.07 -2.71 25.77
CA GLU A 359 -5.92 -1.91 26.20
C GLU A 359 -5.14 -1.32 25.03
N HIS A 360 -5.63 -1.47 23.79
CA HIS A 360 -5.04 -1.01 22.54
C HIS A 360 -3.67 -1.60 22.21
N ASN A 361 -3.39 -2.79 22.73
CA ASN A 361 -2.25 -3.59 22.27
C ASN A 361 -2.65 -4.36 21.01
N ILE A 362 -1.72 -4.53 20.08
CA ILE A 362 -1.94 -5.37 18.90
C ILE A 362 -1.25 -6.71 19.13
N ILE A 363 -2.03 -7.79 19.12
CA ILE A 363 -1.54 -9.17 19.20
C ILE A 363 -1.55 -9.76 17.79
N VAL A 364 -0.37 -10.05 17.24
CA VAL A 364 -0.18 -10.56 15.89
C VAL A 364 -0.35 -12.08 15.86
N ASP A 365 -1.31 -12.55 15.07
CA ASP A 365 -1.62 -13.96 14.86
C ASP A 365 -0.97 -14.51 13.58
N LYS A 366 -0.78 -13.66 12.56
CA LYS A 366 -0.15 -14.03 11.29
C LYS A 366 0.80 -12.93 10.83
N LEU A 367 1.97 -13.34 10.37
CA LEU A 367 2.97 -12.48 9.76
C LEU A 367 3.39 -13.07 8.41
N GLU A 368 3.25 -12.28 7.35
CA GLU A 368 3.66 -12.64 6.00
C GLU A 368 4.89 -11.82 5.61
N LEU A 369 5.96 -12.50 5.24
CA LEU A 369 7.17 -11.89 4.71
C LEU A 369 6.89 -11.48 3.26
N LYS A 370 6.74 -10.19 3.01
CA LYS A 370 6.59 -9.64 1.66
C LYS A 370 7.95 -9.56 0.97
N PRO A 371 8.03 -9.66 -0.35
CA PRO A 371 9.26 -9.37 -1.09
C PRO A 371 9.74 -7.96 -0.73
N SER A 372 11.02 -7.82 -0.37
CA SER A 372 11.63 -6.50 -0.26
C SER A 372 11.51 -5.81 -1.62
N PRO A 373 11.08 -4.54 -1.70
CA PRO A 373 11.16 -3.83 -2.97
C PRO A 373 12.61 -3.86 -3.43
N ILE A 374 12.81 -3.97 -4.74
CA ILE A 374 14.13 -3.81 -5.36
C ILE A 374 14.54 -2.36 -5.13
N ILE A 375 15.13 -2.07 -3.98
CA ILE A 375 16.05 -0.96 -3.83
C ILE A 375 17.17 -1.34 -4.77
N GLN A 376 17.28 -0.68 -5.93
CA GLN A 376 18.46 -0.81 -6.76
C GLN A 376 19.62 -0.29 -5.91
N ASP A 377 20.30 -1.20 -5.20
CA ASP A 377 21.62 -0.96 -4.68
C ASP A 377 22.47 -0.52 -5.86
N ILE A 378 22.96 0.70 -5.75
CA ILE A 378 23.68 1.44 -6.79
C ILE A 378 25.09 0.84 -7.00
N ASN A 379 25.37 -0.27 -6.32
CA ASN A 379 26.60 -1.05 -6.45
C ASN A 379 26.50 -2.16 -7.50
N ASN A 380 25.35 -2.34 -8.16
CA ASN A 380 25.18 -3.35 -9.22
C ASN A 380 24.82 -2.74 -10.59
N ILE A 381 25.56 -1.71 -11.01
CA ILE A 381 25.77 -1.50 -12.45
C ILE A 381 26.73 -2.59 -12.93
N SER A 382 26.23 -3.82 -13.03
CA SER A 382 26.80 -4.79 -13.94
C SER A 382 26.52 -4.27 -15.34
N ILE A 383 27.58 -3.74 -15.96
CA ILE A 383 27.59 -3.37 -17.37
C ILE A 383 27.27 -4.65 -18.14
N SER A 384 26.00 -4.83 -18.51
CA SER A 384 25.63 -5.87 -19.45
C SER A 384 26.20 -5.45 -20.81
N ASN A 385 27.39 -5.95 -21.13
CA ASN A 385 27.92 -5.92 -22.48
C ASN A 385 26.93 -6.64 -23.38
N GLY A 386 26.10 -5.86 -24.08
CA GLY A 386 25.29 -6.34 -25.18
C GLY A 386 26.21 -6.82 -26.28
N ILE A 387 26.24 -8.14 -26.50
CA ILE A 387 26.74 -8.72 -27.73
C ILE A 387 25.80 -8.25 -28.85
N ARG A 388 26.28 -7.30 -29.65
CA ARG A 388 25.80 -7.08 -31.01
C ARG A 388 26.94 -7.43 -31.96
N GLU A 389 26.87 -8.63 -32.52
CA GLU A 389 27.47 -8.88 -33.82
C GLU A 389 26.76 -8.00 -34.85
N HIS A 390 27.50 -7.07 -35.44
CA HIS A 390 27.58 -6.85 -36.89
C HIS A 390 28.60 -5.73 -37.13
N GLY A 391 29.63 -6.08 -37.90
CA GLY A 391 30.82 -5.25 -38.10
C GLY A 391 30.58 -4.01 -38.95
N SER A 392 31.40 -2.99 -38.68
CA SER A 392 32.20 -2.33 -39.70
C SER A 392 33.29 -1.51 -39.01
N ALA A 393 34.50 -1.64 -39.52
CA ALA A 393 35.72 -1.07 -38.97
C ALA A 393 35.78 0.44 -39.20
N LEU A 394 36.11 1.21 -38.17
CA LEU A 394 36.82 2.48 -38.32
C LEU A 394 37.87 2.62 -37.22
N LYS A 395 39.13 2.51 -37.65
CA LYS A 395 40.36 2.87 -36.91
C LYS A 395 40.29 4.32 -36.48
N PHE A 396 40.67 4.61 -35.23
CA PHE A 396 41.47 5.78 -34.88
C PHE A 396 42.43 5.41 -33.75
N GLU A 397 43.70 5.18 -34.12
CA GLU A 397 44.85 5.28 -33.21
C GLU A 397 45.09 6.75 -32.88
N ASN A 398 45.35 7.07 -31.61
CA ASN A 398 46.40 8.04 -31.32
C ASN A 398 47.03 7.86 -29.95
N HIS A 399 48.37 7.78 -30.01
CA HIS A 399 49.37 7.73 -28.97
C HIS A 399 49.15 8.68 -27.78
N MET A 400 49.42 8.18 -26.57
CA MET A 400 50.00 9.00 -25.49
C MET A 400 51.38 8.43 -25.14
N HIS A 401 52.41 9.22 -25.47
CA HIS A 401 53.81 8.96 -25.21
C HIS A 401 54.14 9.49 -23.81
N ASN A 402 54.66 8.64 -22.93
CA ASN A 402 55.30 9.04 -21.68
C ASN A 402 56.54 9.88 -21.99
N ARG A 403 56.67 11.05 -21.37
CA ARG A 403 57.95 11.74 -21.26
C ARG A 403 58.10 12.33 -19.86
N ILE A 404 58.96 11.66 -19.10
CA ILE A 404 59.61 12.13 -17.89
C ILE A 404 60.68 13.12 -18.34
N GLU A 405 60.70 14.33 -17.77
CA GLU A 405 61.90 15.15 -17.74
C GLU A 405 62.13 15.65 -16.32
N ALA A 406 63.22 15.16 -15.74
CA ALA A 406 63.98 15.83 -14.71
C ALA A 406 65.22 16.40 -15.39
N PHE A 407 65.57 17.66 -15.12
CA PHE A 407 66.96 18.13 -15.21
C PHE A 407 67.18 19.33 -14.28
N GLU A 408 68.22 19.16 -13.45
CA GLU A 408 69.10 20.09 -12.73
C GLU A 408 68.54 21.14 -11.75
#